data_AF-A0A7Z9GGC5-F1
#
_entry.id   AF-A0A7Z9GGC5-F1
#
_cell.length_a   1.000
_cell.length_b   1.000
_cell.length_c   1.000
_cell.angle_alpha   90.00
_cell.angle_beta   90.00
_cell.angle_gamma   90.00
#
_symmetry.space_group_name_H-M   'P 1'
#
loop_
_entity.id
_entity.type
_entity.pdbx_description
1 polymer ?
#
loop_
_entity_poly.entity_id
_entity_poly.type
_entity_poly.pdbx_seq_one_letter_code
_entity_poly.pdbx_strand_id
1 'polypeptide(L)'
;MNNTGTSLHFQLLLSSLILIGTSYAAFAQPANDNCANAVALTPGDSCVNGTTVDATIEAGELGGCNTGNQSVWYSFVADNDSMDVTVGWVSSTGCYFGSAVWDPLVSGCPATVGAPLACEDAPGGPLTNYFPLTGLTIGNTYYIQVIYDAGGLCGNAFAGANFCIQVQGPTWLLNDACANAYPAQNGVVYSTNNFIATPDMDLCSGSTENNIWFSWTVPPDWNIGDTAFVHLFNQVCDNPSGMQMSVFDADNCSQIPNPAGPGNCVFYSNTQTDNDIYYEWVPGPIGNTYYFNLDGYGGTLCNFDFLINNTACLTILSTSTTNASCGSSDGSAVVEASNSTAPYTFTWSPVGTVSSTDTTSTNSGLAAGWYTVTITDADGCSVM
;
A
#
# COMPACT_ATOMS: atom_id res chain seq x y z
N MET A 1 54.01 -55.80 41.31
CA MET A 1 54.87 -55.01 40.41
C MET A 1 54.70 -55.61 39.03
N ASN A 2 54.28 -54.98 37.94
CA ASN A 2 53.68 -53.68 37.61
C ASN A 2 52.99 -53.88 36.25
N ASN A 3 51.94 -53.08 36.03
CA ASN A 3 51.12 -52.94 34.83
C ASN A 3 51.91 -52.62 33.55
N THR A 4 51.31 -52.96 32.39
CA THR A 4 51.02 -52.08 31.21
C THR A 4 50.48 -52.99 30.10
N GLY A 5 49.24 -52.91 29.61
CA GLY A 5 48.63 -51.77 28.91
C GLY A 5 48.54 -52.10 27.41
N THR A 6 47.39 -52.61 26.94
CA THR A 6 47.11 -52.87 25.51
C THR A 6 46.83 -51.58 24.76
N SER A 7 47.56 -51.31 23.67
CA SER A 7 47.25 -50.24 22.70
C SER A 7 47.33 -50.79 21.28
N LEU A 8 46.19 -50.91 20.59
CA LEU A 8 46.13 -51.10 19.14
C LEU A 8 46.52 -49.77 18.46
N HIS A 9 47.51 -49.79 17.56
CA HIS A 9 47.83 -48.67 16.67
C HIS A 9 47.33 -48.98 15.26
N PHE A 10 46.43 -48.13 14.74
CA PHE A 10 46.04 -48.09 13.34
C PHE A 10 47.14 -47.38 12.54
N GLN A 11 47.61 -48.03 11.48
CA GLN A 11 48.62 -47.50 10.56
C GLN A 11 47.89 -46.75 9.43
N LEU A 12 47.90 -45.41 9.47
CA LEU A 12 47.40 -44.58 8.36
C LEU A 12 48.34 -44.75 7.15
N LEU A 13 47.81 -45.28 6.04
CA LEU A 13 48.46 -45.22 4.74
C LEU A 13 48.41 -43.77 4.25
N LEU A 14 49.56 -43.10 4.17
CA LEU A 14 49.72 -41.86 3.39
C LEU A 14 49.58 -42.20 1.90
N SER A 15 48.35 -42.20 1.39
CA SER A 15 48.12 -41.94 -0.03
C SER A 15 48.23 -40.43 -0.23
N SER A 16 49.28 -40.01 -0.94
CA SER A 16 49.49 -38.65 -1.40
C SER A 16 48.31 -38.19 -2.27
N LEU A 17 47.31 -37.57 -1.64
CA LEU A 17 46.29 -36.78 -2.31
C LEU A 17 46.97 -35.47 -2.71
N ILE A 18 47.27 -35.32 -4.00
CA ILE A 18 47.54 -34.01 -4.56
C ILE A 18 46.24 -33.24 -4.42
N LEU A 19 46.14 -32.44 -3.36
CA LEU A 19 45.10 -31.44 -3.21
C LEU A 19 45.40 -30.37 -4.27
N ILE A 20 44.85 -30.55 -5.47
CA ILE A 20 44.65 -29.44 -6.38
C ILE A 20 43.69 -28.54 -5.63
N GLY A 21 44.22 -27.52 -4.97
CA GLY A 21 43.42 -26.47 -4.36
C GLY A 21 42.71 -25.71 -5.47
N THR A 22 41.61 -26.27 -5.99
CA THR A 22 40.56 -25.45 -6.56
C THR A 22 40.03 -24.64 -5.39
N SER A 23 40.46 -23.38 -5.29
CA SER A 23 39.68 -22.39 -4.58
C SER A 23 38.33 -22.35 -5.28
N TYR A 24 37.36 -23.14 -4.81
CA TYR A 24 35.97 -22.78 -5.01
C TYR A 24 35.82 -21.45 -4.28
N ALA A 25 35.81 -20.35 -5.04
CA ALA A 25 35.27 -19.11 -4.52
C ALA A 25 33.84 -19.45 -4.13
N ALA A 26 33.56 -19.52 -2.83
CA ALA A 26 32.18 -19.46 -2.38
C ALA A 26 31.68 -18.09 -2.86
N PHE A 27 30.75 -18.09 -3.83
CA PHE A 27 30.08 -16.87 -4.23
C PHE A 27 29.37 -16.31 -2.99
N ALA A 28 29.43 -15.00 -2.81
CA ALA A 28 28.77 -14.35 -1.69
C ALA A 28 27.26 -14.44 -1.94
N GLN A 29 26.55 -15.11 -1.04
CA GLN A 29 25.10 -15.18 -1.07
C GLN A 29 24.49 -13.76 -1.03
N PRO A 30 23.34 -13.53 -1.67
CA PRO A 30 22.58 -12.31 -1.51
C PRO A 30 22.35 -11.99 -0.02
N ALA A 31 22.38 -10.71 0.33
CA ALA A 31 22.18 -10.31 1.73
C ALA A 31 20.82 -10.78 2.28
N ASN A 32 19.82 -10.88 1.40
CA ASN A 32 18.45 -11.29 1.68
C ASN A 32 18.16 -12.74 1.29
N ASP A 33 19.18 -13.60 1.25
CA ASP A 33 19.05 -15.05 1.08
C ASP A 33 18.33 -15.72 2.28
N ASN A 34 18.13 -14.98 3.37
CA ASN A 34 17.35 -15.38 4.53
C ASN A 34 16.33 -14.28 4.90
N CYS A 35 15.11 -14.68 5.24
CA CYS A 35 14.03 -13.79 5.70
C CYS A 35 14.38 -12.89 6.89
N ALA A 36 15.34 -13.26 7.74
CA ALA A 36 15.81 -12.38 8.81
C ALA A 36 16.45 -11.09 8.29
N ASN A 37 16.95 -11.12 7.05
CA ASN A 37 17.55 -10.01 6.33
C ASN A 37 16.70 -9.63 5.10
N ALA A 38 15.40 -9.90 5.13
CA ALA A 38 14.50 -9.55 4.04
C ALA A 38 14.64 -8.05 3.69
N VAL A 39 14.72 -7.75 2.40
CA VAL A 39 14.76 -6.35 1.95
C VAL A 39 13.39 -5.73 2.17
N ALA A 40 13.34 -4.63 2.93
CA ALA A 40 12.10 -3.89 3.13
C ALA A 40 11.69 -3.16 1.84
N LEU A 41 10.44 -3.38 1.44
CA LEU A 41 9.76 -2.67 0.37
C LEU A 41 8.86 -1.59 0.97
N THR A 42 8.83 -0.42 0.34
CA THR A 42 7.86 0.63 0.66
C THR A 42 6.65 0.43 -0.25
N PRO A 43 5.43 0.26 0.31
CA PRO A 43 4.23 0.27 -0.51
C PRO A 43 4.15 1.54 -1.36
N GLY A 44 3.74 1.39 -2.63
CA GLY A 44 3.63 2.50 -3.58
C GLY A 44 4.93 2.86 -4.30
N ASP A 45 6.09 2.35 -3.86
CA ASP A 45 7.33 2.49 -4.64
C ASP A 45 7.17 1.79 -6.00
N SER A 46 7.71 2.44 -7.04
CA SER A 46 7.91 1.78 -8.33
C SER A 46 8.86 0.59 -8.17
N CYS A 47 8.77 -0.38 -9.08
CA CYS A 47 9.70 -1.48 -9.29
C CYS A 47 11.04 -1.44 -8.52
N VAL A 48 11.17 -2.29 -7.50
CA VAL A 48 12.45 -2.58 -6.83
C VAL A 48 13.14 -3.73 -7.56
N ASN A 49 14.33 -3.48 -8.13
CA ASN A 49 15.08 -4.51 -8.85
C ASN A 49 15.71 -5.51 -7.87
N GLY A 50 15.57 -6.80 -8.19
CA GLY A 50 16.10 -7.90 -7.41
C GLY A 50 16.71 -9.00 -8.28
N THR A 51 17.40 -9.95 -7.64
CA THR A 51 18.00 -11.10 -8.31
C THR A 51 18.04 -12.31 -7.39
N THR A 52 17.83 -13.50 -7.96
CA THR A 52 18.04 -14.79 -7.27
C THR A 52 19.41 -15.39 -7.57
N VAL A 53 20.27 -14.69 -8.32
CA VAL A 53 21.63 -15.14 -8.64
C VAL A 53 22.42 -15.38 -7.36
N ASP A 54 23.11 -16.51 -7.30
CA ASP A 54 23.93 -16.98 -6.16
C ASP A 54 23.17 -17.21 -4.83
N ALA A 55 21.82 -17.15 -4.84
CA ALA A 55 21.01 -17.54 -3.69
C ALA A 55 21.17 -19.03 -3.37
N THR A 56 21.03 -19.37 -2.09
CA THR A 56 21.21 -20.75 -1.61
C THR A 56 20.09 -21.64 -2.10
N ILE A 57 20.45 -22.84 -2.56
CA ILE A 57 19.48 -23.90 -2.79
C ILE A 57 19.16 -24.50 -1.42
N GLU A 58 18.02 -24.13 -0.86
CA GLU A 58 17.58 -24.64 0.43
C GLU A 58 16.91 -26.01 0.28
N ALA A 59 17.43 -27.01 1.01
CA ALA A 59 16.89 -28.36 1.00
C ALA A 59 15.69 -28.44 1.96
N GLY A 60 14.47 -28.36 1.41
CA GLY A 60 13.25 -28.68 2.14
C GLY A 60 12.43 -27.50 2.65
N GLU A 61 12.24 -26.47 1.82
CA GLU A 61 11.28 -25.42 2.15
C GLU A 61 9.82 -25.80 1.85
N LEU A 62 9.04 -25.59 2.92
CA LEU A 62 7.61 -25.40 3.17
C LEU A 62 6.56 -25.83 2.13
N GLY A 63 5.56 -26.56 2.63
CA GLY A 63 4.46 -27.12 1.87
C GLY A 63 3.67 -26.08 1.07
N GLY A 64 3.53 -26.35 -0.23
CA GLY A 64 2.58 -25.70 -1.13
C GLY A 64 3.23 -25.11 -2.38
N CYS A 65 4.47 -24.61 -2.28
CA CYS A 65 5.19 -23.92 -3.36
C CYS A 65 6.57 -24.55 -3.54
N ASN A 66 6.68 -25.47 -4.48
CA ASN A 66 7.85 -26.17 -5.03
C ASN A 66 9.13 -26.32 -4.16
N THR A 67 9.57 -27.56 -3.94
CA THR A 67 10.69 -27.90 -3.05
C THR A 67 12.04 -27.99 -3.80
N GLY A 68 13.08 -27.28 -3.32
CA GLY A 68 14.48 -27.46 -3.76
C GLY A 68 15.06 -26.33 -4.61
N ASN A 69 14.75 -25.08 -4.28
CA ASN A 69 14.94 -23.91 -5.16
C ASN A 69 15.88 -22.85 -4.55
N GLN A 70 16.36 -21.94 -5.41
CA GLN A 70 17.04 -20.71 -5.00
C GLN A 70 16.00 -19.67 -4.60
N SER A 71 16.14 -19.01 -3.46
CA SER A 71 15.18 -17.97 -3.06
C SER A 71 15.82 -16.76 -2.38
N VAL A 72 15.16 -15.62 -2.52
CA VAL A 72 15.50 -14.39 -1.79
C VAL A 72 14.24 -13.80 -1.16
N TRP A 73 14.44 -13.01 -0.12
CA TRP A 73 13.38 -12.55 0.76
C TRP A 73 13.20 -11.02 0.73
N TYR A 74 11.94 -10.63 0.75
CA TYR A 74 11.49 -9.25 0.86
C TYR A 74 10.41 -9.15 1.95
N SER A 75 10.17 -7.95 2.45
CA SER A 75 9.12 -7.69 3.43
C SER A 75 8.45 -6.36 3.18
N PHE A 76 7.19 -6.22 3.57
CA PHE A 76 6.50 -4.93 3.57
C PHE A 76 5.67 -4.78 4.84
N VAL A 77 5.46 -3.54 5.28
CA VAL A 77 4.48 -3.24 6.34
C VAL A 77 3.16 -2.93 5.66
N ALA A 78 2.09 -3.62 6.03
CA ALA A 78 0.78 -3.34 5.46
C ALA A 78 0.30 -1.96 5.91
N ASP A 79 0.05 -1.03 4.98
CA ASP A 79 -0.64 0.24 5.24
C ASP A 79 -2.16 0.18 4.98
N ASN A 80 -2.64 -0.93 4.40
CA ASN A 80 -4.02 -1.19 4.05
C ASN A 80 -4.38 -2.66 4.37
N ASP A 81 -5.67 -2.95 4.56
CA ASP A 81 -6.15 -4.32 4.81
C ASP A 81 -6.24 -5.17 3.53
N SER A 82 -6.04 -4.55 2.37
CA SER A 82 -5.86 -5.18 1.07
C SER A 82 -4.59 -4.66 0.39
N MET A 83 -3.80 -5.52 -0.24
CA MET A 83 -2.53 -5.15 -0.90
C MET A 83 -2.26 -6.00 -2.12
N ASP A 84 -1.56 -5.44 -3.11
CA ASP A 84 -1.12 -6.17 -4.28
C ASP A 84 0.40 -6.34 -4.28
N VAL A 85 0.85 -7.59 -4.45
CA VAL A 85 2.26 -7.91 -4.66
C VAL A 85 2.45 -8.33 -6.12
N THR A 86 3.35 -7.67 -6.84
CA THR A 86 3.72 -8.05 -8.21
C THR A 86 5.20 -8.40 -8.29
N VAL A 87 5.53 -9.51 -8.93
CA VAL A 87 6.91 -9.92 -9.24
C VAL A 87 7.06 -10.14 -10.74
N GLY A 88 7.69 -9.20 -11.44
CA GLY A 88 7.94 -9.24 -12.88
C GLY A 88 9.37 -9.65 -13.21
N TRP A 89 9.57 -10.74 -13.93
CA TRP A 89 10.87 -11.28 -14.33
C TRP A 89 11.44 -10.54 -15.55
N VAL A 90 12.65 -10.01 -15.39
CA VAL A 90 13.34 -9.20 -16.44
C VAL A 90 14.10 -10.09 -17.43
N SER A 91 14.25 -11.38 -17.13
CA SER A 91 14.75 -12.40 -18.06
C SER A 91 14.41 -13.82 -17.59
N SER A 92 13.77 -14.64 -18.43
CA SER A 92 14.49 -15.70 -19.15
C SER A 92 13.55 -16.61 -19.93
N THR A 93 14.11 -17.21 -20.98
CA THR A 93 13.54 -18.26 -21.80
C THR A 93 13.45 -19.56 -21.00
N GLY A 94 12.24 -20.09 -20.80
CA GLY A 94 11.98 -21.51 -20.53
C GLY A 94 12.23 -22.04 -19.11
N CYS A 95 12.41 -21.17 -18.12
CA CYS A 95 12.64 -21.54 -16.71
C CYS A 95 11.37 -21.46 -15.85
N TYR A 96 11.41 -22.14 -14.70
CA TYR A 96 10.35 -22.11 -13.68
C TYR A 96 10.60 -20.96 -12.69
N PHE A 97 9.54 -20.22 -12.41
CA PHE A 97 9.55 -19.10 -11.47
C PHE A 97 8.36 -19.21 -10.53
N GLY A 98 8.55 -18.80 -9.27
CA GLY A 98 7.47 -18.78 -8.29
C GLY A 98 7.66 -17.68 -7.26
N SER A 99 6.59 -17.40 -6.53
CA SER A 99 6.65 -16.51 -5.36
C SER A 99 5.56 -16.86 -4.36
N ALA A 100 5.83 -16.60 -3.10
CA ALA A 100 4.91 -16.87 -1.99
C ALA A 100 4.87 -15.70 -1.01
N VAL A 101 3.70 -15.41 -0.46
CA VAL A 101 3.49 -14.39 0.56
C VAL A 101 3.15 -15.05 1.89
N TRP A 102 3.77 -14.59 2.98
CA TRP A 102 3.69 -15.17 4.31
C TRP A 102 3.18 -14.15 5.33
N ASP A 103 2.39 -14.65 6.29
CA ASP A 103 1.86 -13.88 7.43
C ASP A 103 3.00 -13.41 8.38
N PRO A 104 2.87 -12.23 9.02
CA PRO A 104 3.66 -11.81 10.17
C PRO A 104 3.79 -12.92 11.22
N LEU A 105 5.02 -13.17 11.67
CA LEU A 105 5.27 -14.20 12.68
C LEU A 105 5.60 -13.65 14.06
N VAL A 106 5.14 -14.41 15.06
CA VAL A 106 5.29 -14.16 16.50
C VAL A 106 6.70 -14.53 17.00
N SER A 107 7.48 -15.34 16.27
CA SER A 107 8.90 -15.61 16.58
C SER A 107 9.65 -16.28 15.42
N GLY A 108 10.48 -15.51 14.71
CA GLY A 108 11.40 -16.02 13.67
C GLY A 108 10.78 -16.18 12.27
N CYS A 109 11.66 -16.37 11.29
CA CYS A 109 11.39 -16.62 9.88
C CYS A 109 10.27 -17.65 9.60
N PRO A 110 9.52 -17.55 8.48
CA PRO A 110 8.43 -18.48 8.13
C PRO A 110 8.78 -19.96 8.00
N ALA A 111 10.08 -20.28 8.02
CA ALA A 111 10.70 -21.58 7.80
C ALA A 111 10.15 -22.79 8.59
N THR A 112 9.16 -22.69 9.48
CA THR A 112 8.72 -23.86 10.27
C THR A 112 7.23 -24.03 10.61
N VAL A 113 6.31 -23.11 10.29
CA VAL A 113 4.90 -23.28 10.73
C VAL A 113 3.88 -22.71 9.73
N GLY A 114 3.32 -23.56 8.87
CA GLY A 114 2.10 -23.24 8.11
C GLY A 114 2.26 -23.17 6.59
N ALA A 115 1.13 -22.92 5.90
CA ALA A 115 1.05 -22.66 4.47
C ALA A 115 1.13 -21.14 4.22
N PRO A 116 1.65 -20.69 3.06
CA PRO A 116 1.68 -19.26 2.73
C PRO A 116 0.27 -18.70 2.57
N LEU A 117 0.12 -17.39 2.78
CA LEU A 117 -1.12 -16.64 2.54
C LEU A 117 -1.52 -16.70 1.07
N ALA A 118 -0.53 -16.58 0.18
CA ALA A 118 -0.72 -16.69 -1.26
C ALA A 118 0.52 -17.32 -1.90
N CYS A 119 0.31 -18.03 -3.00
CA CYS A 119 1.38 -18.72 -3.71
C CYS A 119 1.05 -18.85 -5.19
N GLU A 120 2.03 -18.54 -6.02
CA GLU A 120 1.96 -18.70 -7.48
C GLU A 120 3.20 -19.43 -7.95
N ASP A 121 2.97 -20.51 -8.70
CA ASP A 121 3.98 -21.32 -9.38
C ASP A 121 3.64 -21.26 -10.86
N ALA A 122 4.55 -20.72 -11.67
CA ALA A 122 4.32 -20.48 -13.10
C ALA A 122 5.13 -21.47 -13.97
N PRO A 123 4.61 -22.68 -14.25
CA PRO A 123 5.14 -23.56 -15.29
C PRO A 123 5.04 -22.91 -16.67
N GLY A 124 6.13 -22.31 -17.15
CA GLY A 124 6.15 -21.65 -18.47
C GLY A 124 5.07 -20.56 -18.62
N GLY A 125 4.70 -19.93 -17.50
CA GLY A 125 3.66 -18.90 -17.42
C GLY A 125 4.14 -17.50 -17.84
N PRO A 126 3.29 -16.47 -17.66
CA PRO A 126 3.67 -15.08 -17.95
C PRO A 126 4.90 -14.68 -17.11
N LEU A 127 5.69 -13.73 -17.61
CA LEU A 127 6.87 -13.19 -16.90
C LEU A 127 6.50 -12.43 -15.62
N THR A 128 5.28 -12.54 -15.09
CA THR A 128 4.79 -11.76 -13.95
C THR A 128 3.91 -12.61 -13.06
N ASN A 129 4.23 -12.66 -11.76
CA ASN A 129 3.38 -13.21 -10.71
C ASN A 129 2.63 -12.06 -10.02
N TYR A 130 1.35 -12.26 -9.68
CA TYR A 130 0.48 -11.22 -9.12
C TYR A 130 -0.38 -11.77 -7.98
N PHE A 131 -0.32 -11.13 -6.82
CA PHE A 131 -1.01 -11.54 -5.60
C PHE A 131 -1.93 -10.43 -5.07
N PRO A 132 -3.25 -10.55 -5.25
CA PRO A 132 -4.20 -9.74 -4.52
C PRO A 132 -4.40 -10.32 -3.12
N LEU A 133 -3.92 -9.61 -2.11
CA LEU A 133 -4.00 -9.98 -0.70
C LEU A 133 -5.15 -9.22 -0.04
N THR A 134 -5.91 -9.88 0.83
CA THR A 134 -7.00 -9.28 1.62
C THR A 134 -6.96 -9.74 3.06
N GLY A 135 -7.57 -8.97 3.96
CA GLY A 135 -7.64 -9.30 5.39
C GLY A 135 -6.30 -9.11 6.11
N LEU A 136 -5.43 -8.24 5.58
CA LEU A 136 -4.16 -7.88 6.21
C LEU A 136 -4.42 -7.03 7.45
N THR A 137 -3.59 -7.18 8.48
CA THR A 137 -3.61 -6.30 9.65
C THR A 137 -2.65 -5.14 9.41
N ILE A 138 -3.20 -3.93 9.32
CA ILE A 138 -2.43 -2.69 9.12
C ILE A 138 -1.37 -2.55 10.22
N GLY A 139 -0.17 -2.15 9.82
CA GLY A 139 1.00 -2.01 10.69
C GLY A 139 1.78 -3.32 10.90
N ASN A 140 1.25 -4.48 10.50
CA ASN A 140 1.99 -5.72 10.57
C ASN A 140 2.94 -5.91 9.37
N THR A 141 4.04 -6.63 9.60
CA THR A 141 5.05 -6.94 8.57
C THR A 141 4.80 -8.30 7.92
N TYR A 142 4.59 -8.29 6.61
CA TYR A 142 4.43 -9.48 5.77
C TYR A 142 5.71 -9.78 5.00
N TYR A 143 5.93 -11.06 4.65
CA TYR A 143 7.15 -11.50 3.96
C TYR A 143 6.83 -12.07 2.59
N ILE A 144 7.68 -11.78 1.61
CA ILE A 144 7.58 -12.26 0.24
C ILE A 144 8.83 -13.09 -0.05
N GLN A 145 8.63 -14.34 -0.43
CA GLN A 145 9.68 -15.22 -0.92
C GLN A 145 9.64 -15.24 -2.44
N VAL A 146 10.73 -14.85 -3.09
CA VAL A 146 10.88 -14.89 -4.55
C VAL A 146 11.74 -16.09 -4.91
N ILE A 147 11.20 -17.00 -5.73
CA ILE A 147 11.73 -18.35 -5.91
C ILE A 147 12.12 -18.56 -7.38
N TYR A 148 13.32 -19.10 -7.57
CA TYR A 148 13.84 -19.55 -8.86
C TYR A 148 14.18 -21.04 -8.79
N ASP A 149 13.57 -21.83 -9.68
CA ASP A 149 13.81 -23.27 -9.74
C ASP A 149 15.13 -23.58 -10.46
N ALA A 150 16.10 -24.07 -9.67
CA ALA A 150 17.42 -24.45 -10.13
C ALA A 150 17.49 -25.91 -10.63
N GLY A 151 16.39 -26.68 -10.51
CA GLY A 151 16.25 -28.08 -10.89
C GLY A 151 15.42 -28.31 -12.17
N GLY A 152 15.60 -29.47 -12.80
CA GLY A 152 14.71 -29.97 -13.85
C GLY A 152 14.89 -29.39 -15.26
N LEU A 153 14.45 -28.15 -15.52
CA LEU A 153 14.38 -27.57 -16.88
C LEU A 153 15.47 -26.55 -17.22
N CYS A 154 16.05 -25.88 -16.22
CA CYS A 154 17.02 -24.78 -16.42
C CYS A 154 18.48 -25.23 -16.60
N GLY A 155 18.78 -26.53 -16.40
CA GLY A 155 20.08 -27.16 -16.69
C GLY A 155 21.29 -26.69 -15.87
N ASN A 156 21.21 -25.53 -15.20
CA ASN A 156 22.33 -24.87 -14.53
C ASN A 156 21.90 -24.41 -13.14
N ALA A 157 22.35 -25.10 -12.09
CA ALA A 157 21.96 -24.87 -10.69
C ALA A 157 22.39 -23.52 -10.06
N PHE A 158 22.94 -22.59 -10.86
CA PHE A 158 23.48 -21.30 -10.40
C PHE A 158 23.06 -20.13 -11.30
N ALA A 159 22.08 -20.32 -12.19
CA ALA A 159 21.77 -19.32 -13.21
C ALA A 159 21.03 -18.09 -12.67
N GLY A 160 20.20 -18.23 -11.62
CA GLY A 160 19.36 -17.16 -11.08
C GLY A 160 18.53 -16.42 -12.13
N ALA A 161 17.75 -15.43 -11.70
CA ALA A 161 17.08 -14.52 -12.60
C ALA A 161 16.92 -13.15 -11.96
N ASN A 162 16.96 -12.11 -12.80
CA ASN A 162 16.62 -10.76 -12.38
C ASN A 162 15.11 -10.58 -12.44
N PHE A 163 14.57 -9.88 -11.45
CA PHE A 163 13.16 -9.53 -11.35
C PHE A 163 12.99 -8.10 -10.86
N CYS A 164 11.77 -7.65 -11.00
CA CYS A 164 11.20 -6.42 -10.51
C CYS A 164 10.14 -6.81 -9.49
N ILE A 165 10.22 -6.33 -8.26
CA ILE A 165 9.20 -6.56 -7.24
C ILE A 165 8.59 -5.23 -6.82
N GLN A 166 7.27 -5.19 -6.67
CA GLN A 166 6.54 -4.04 -6.15
C GLN A 166 5.41 -4.51 -5.24
N VAL A 167 5.16 -3.71 -4.21
CA VAL A 167 3.97 -3.83 -3.35
C VAL A 167 3.22 -2.53 -3.48
N GLN A 168 1.93 -2.63 -3.77
CA GLN A 168 1.06 -1.47 -3.87
C GLN A 168 -0.15 -1.71 -2.98
N GLY A 169 -0.78 -0.62 -2.53
CA GLY A 169 -2.17 -0.69 -2.08
C GLY A 169 -3.03 -1.35 -3.16
N PRO A 170 -4.27 -1.76 -2.83
CA PRO A 170 -5.07 -2.53 -3.77
C PRO A 170 -5.13 -1.78 -5.10
N THR A 171 -4.75 -2.43 -6.21
CA THR A 171 -5.18 -1.94 -7.50
C THR A 171 -6.68 -2.16 -7.49
N TRP A 172 -7.44 -1.09 -7.23
CA TRP A 172 -8.88 -1.17 -7.26
C TRP A 172 -9.25 -1.73 -8.63
N LEU A 173 -9.77 -2.95 -8.66
CA LEU A 173 -10.37 -3.46 -9.88
C LEU A 173 -11.48 -2.47 -10.18
N LEU A 174 -11.27 -1.72 -11.26
CA LEU A 174 -12.25 -0.88 -11.90
C LEU A 174 -13.62 -1.54 -11.79
N ASN A 175 -14.52 -0.90 -11.07
CA ASN A 175 -15.86 -1.42 -10.85
C ASN A 175 -16.85 -0.55 -11.62
N ASP A 176 -16.58 -0.41 -12.92
CA ASP A 176 -17.23 0.45 -13.93
C ASP A 176 -18.76 0.44 -13.95
N ALA A 177 -19.39 -0.47 -13.23
CA ALA A 177 -20.81 -0.50 -12.97
C ALA A 177 -21.11 -0.36 -11.47
N CYS A 178 -22.09 0.48 -11.12
CA CYS A 178 -22.60 0.62 -9.76
C CYS A 178 -23.05 -0.70 -9.11
N ALA A 179 -23.30 -1.76 -9.89
CA ALA A 179 -23.65 -3.08 -9.39
C ALA A 179 -22.50 -3.74 -8.62
N ASN A 180 -21.27 -3.29 -8.92
CA ASN A 180 -20.02 -3.75 -8.31
C ASN A 180 -19.45 -2.71 -7.34
N ALA A 181 -20.26 -1.72 -6.92
CA ALA A 181 -19.84 -0.66 -6.02
C ALA A 181 -19.23 -1.22 -4.72
N TYR A 182 -18.08 -0.71 -4.30
CA TYR A 182 -17.44 -1.12 -3.06
C TYR A 182 -18.24 -0.60 -1.86
N PRO A 183 -18.63 -1.45 -0.90
CA PRO A 183 -19.32 -0.99 0.31
C PRO A 183 -18.39 -0.17 1.19
N ALA A 184 -18.61 1.14 1.22
CA ALA A 184 -17.88 2.08 2.06
C ALA A 184 -18.39 2.04 3.51
N GLN A 185 -17.47 2.19 4.45
CA GLN A 185 -17.71 2.18 5.88
C GLN A 185 -17.39 3.54 6.47
N ASN A 186 -18.12 3.89 7.52
CA ASN A 186 -17.91 5.13 8.27
C ASN A 186 -16.51 5.17 8.89
N GLY A 187 -15.74 6.22 8.59
CA GLY A 187 -14.41 6.42 9.17
C GLY A 187 -13.27 5.65 8.48
N VAL A 188 -13.56 4.89 7.42
CA VAL A 188 -12.53 4.14 6.67
C VAL A 188 -12.03 4.97 5.49
N VAL A 189 -10.71 5.00 5.33
CA VAL A 189 -10.03 5.67 4.21
C VAL A 189 -9.82 4.68 3.07
N TYR A 190 -10.13 5.12 1.85
CA TYR A 190 -10.03 4.36 0.61
C TYR A 190 -9.05 5.04 -0.36
N SER A 191 -7.83 4.52 -0.46
CA SER A 191 -6.75 5.11 -1.30
C SER A 191 -6.69 4.53 -2.71
N THR A 192 -6.83 5.34 -3.75
CA THR A 192 -7.04 4.92 -5.16
C THR A 192 -5.80 4.93 -6.06
N ASN A 193 -4.62 4.66 -5.49
CA ASN A 193 -3.34 4.72 -6.21
C ASN A 193 -3.35 4.03 -7.60
N ASN A 194 -2.82 4.74 -8.61
CA ASN A 194 -2.63 4.33 -10.01
C ASN A 194 -3.91 4.20 -10.86
N PHE A 195 -4.85 5.13 -10.70
CA PHE A 195 -6.10 5.11 -11.44
C PHE A 195 -6.06 5.83 -12.80
N ILE A 196 -6.36 5.12 -13.90
CA ILE A 196 -6.53 5.71 -15.24
C ILE A 196 -8.02 5.94 -15.51
N ALA A 197 -8.51 7.13 -15.18
CA ALA A 197 -9.80 7.62 -15.65
C ALA A 197 -9.74 7.90 -17.16
N THR A 198 -10.77 7.52 -17.92
CA THR A 198 -10.89 7.88 -19.35
C THR A 198 -11.52 9.27 -19.51
N PRO A 199 -11.43 9.90 -20.71
CA PRO A 199 -12.04 11.20 -20.92
C PRO A 199 -13.57 11.09 -20.94
N ASP A 200 -14.22 11.30 -19.80
CA ASP A 200 -15.61 11.73 -19.76
C ASP A 200 -15.70 13.21 -19.33
N MET A 201 -16.70 13.91 -19.86
CA MET A 201 -16.89 15.34 -19.68
C MET A 201 -18.16 15.71 -18.91
N ASP A 202 -19.06 14.77 -18.63
CA ASP A 202 -20.39 15.14 -18.14
C ASP A 202 -20.62 14.74 -16.67
N LEU A 203 -20.71 15.74 -15.79
CA LEU A 203 -21.16 15.54 -14.41
C LEU A 203 -22.53 14.85 -14.42
N CYS A 204 -22.71 13.84 -13.56
CA CYS A 204 -23.93 13.05 -13.49
C CYS A 204 -24.26 12.24 -14.74
N SER A 205 -23.31 12.01 -15.65
CA SER A 205 -23.47 11.18 -16.85
C SER A 205 -23.38 9.69 -16.58
N GLY A 206 -22.85 9.26 -15.43
CA GLY A 206 -22.57 7.84 -15.16
C GLY A 206 -21.80 7.21 -16.32
N SER A 207 -20.49 7.48 -16.40
CA SER A 207 -19.62 6.99 -17.48
C SER A 207 -19.78 5.47 -17.72
N THR A 208 -19.58 5.04 -18.96
CA THR A 208 -19.57 3.62 -19.34
C THR A 208 -18.21 2.95 -19.15
N GLU A 209 -17.15 3.70 -18.84
CA GLU A 209 -15.78 3.17 -18.81
C GLU A 209 -14.95 3.85 -17.72
N ASN A 210 -14.20 3.05 -16.96
CA ASN A 210 -13.19 3.45 -15.99
C ASN A 210 -13.65 4.30 -14.80
N ASN A 211 -14.74 3.89 -14.12
CA ASN A 211 -15.24 4.55 -12.90
C ASN A 211 -14.83 3.78 -11.63
N ILE A 212 -14.72 4.48 -10.49
CA ILE A 212 -14.81 3.85 -9.18
C ILE A 212 -16.13 4.18 -8.52
N TRP A 213 -16.89 3.12 -8.22
CA TRP A 213 -18.14 3.19 -7.51
C TRP A 213 -17.97 2.77 -6.05
N PHE A 214 -18.47 3.59 -5.13
CA PHE A 214 -18.70 3.19 -3.74
C PHE A 214 -20.20 3.17 -3.45
N SER A 215 -20.62 2.33 -2.52
CA SER A 215 -21.95 2.35 -1.95
C SER A 215 -21.86 2.56 -0.45
N TRP A 216 -22.71 3.39 0.11
CA TRP A 216 -22.73 3.65 1.55
C TRP A 216 -24.17 3.73 2.02
N THR A 217 -24.48 2.98 3.07
CA THR A 217 -25.81 2.94 3.67
C THR A 217 -25.81 3.74 4.96
N VAL A 218 -26.80 4.62 5.12
CA VAL A 218 -26.96 5.45 6.33
C VAL A 218 -27.00 4.54 7.57
N PRO A 219 -26.03 4.66 8.50
CA PRO A 219 -25.89 3.76 9.63
C PRO A 219 -27.11 3.77 10.57
N PRO A 220 -27.38 2.66 11.26
CA PRO A 220 -28.55 2.51 12.15
C PRO A 220 -28.49 3.37 13.41
N ASP A 221 -27.31 3.85 13.77
CA ASP A 221 -27.02 4.69 14.93
C ASP A 221 -27.11 6.21 14.65
N TRP A 222 -27.42 6.59 13.40
CA TRP A 222 -27.63 7.99 13.02
C TRP A 222 -29.03 8.49 13.36
N ASN A 223 -29.14 9.78 13.66
CA ASN A 223 -30.40 10.49 13.83
C ASN A 223 -30.81 11.20 12.54
N ILE A 224 -32.13 11.39 12.36
CA ILE A 224 -32.65 12.21 11.27
C ILE A 224 -32.10 13.63 11.43
N GLY A 225 -31.40 14.12 10.41
CA GLY A 225 -30.77 15.44 10.39
C GLY A 225 -29.27 15.44 10.69
N ASP A 226 -28.68 14.27 10.99
CA ASP A 226 -27.22 14.14 11.06
C ASP A 226 -26.60 14.41 9.69
N THR A 227 -25.38 14.95 9.68
CA THR A 227 -24.66 15.34 8.47
C THR A 227 -23.65 14.26 8.09
N ALA A 228 -23.65 13.85 6.82
CA ALA A 228 -22.59 13.06 6.24
C ALA A 228 -21.50 13.95 5.68
N PHE A 229 -20.25 13.60 5.93
CA PHE A 229 -19.10 14.25 5.33
C PHE A 229 -18.37 13.27 4.42
N VAL A 230 -18.07 13.74 3.22
CA VAL A 230 -17.14 13.09 2.31
C VAL A 230 -15.89 13.95 2.25
N HIS A 231 -14.74 13.32 2.38
CA HIS A 231 -13.45 13.95 2.24
C HIS A 231 -12.67 13.28 1.11
N LEU A 232 -12.22 14.10 0.15
CA LEU A 232 -11.26 13.71 -0.89
C LEU A 232 -9.92 14.38 -0.60
N PHE A 233 -8.90 13.61 -0.26
CA PHE A 233 -7.57 14.11 0.10
C PHE A 233 -6.46 13.42 -0.66
N ASN A 234 -5.23 13.90 -0.50
CA ASN A 234 -4.06 13.35 -1.21
C ASN A 234 -4.26 13.32 -2.73
N GLN A 235 -4.96 14.32 -3.27
CA GLN A 235 -5.30 14.39 -4.69
C GLN A 235 -4.06 14.72 -5.53
N VAL A 236 -3.68 13.80 -6.43
CA VAL A 236 -2.59 13.98 -7.39
C VAL A 236 -3.12 13.70 -8.79
N CYS A 237 -3.42 14.76 -9.53
CA CYS A 237 -3.91 14.73 -10.92
C CYS A 237 -2.94 15.45 -11.86
N ASP A 238 -2.79 14.98 -13.11
CA ASP A 238 -1.99 15.76 -14.09
C ASP A 238 -2.75 17.03 -14.52
N ASN A 239 -2.07 18.18 -14.51
CA ASN A 239 -2.63 19.48 -14.94
C ASN A 239 -2.93 19.49 -16.47
N PRO A 240 -4.08 20.00 -16.95
CA PRO A 240 -5.11 20.83 -16.29
C PRO A 240 -6.33 20.08 -15.75
N SER A 241 -6.18 18.78 -15.51
CA SER A 241 -7.25 17.87 -15.15
C SER A 241 -7.49 17.82 -13.64
N GLY A 242 -8.59 17.21 -13.23
CA GLY A 242 -9.02 17.15 -11.83
C GLY A 242 -9.92 15.96 -11.54
N MET A 243 -10.50 15.89 -10.34
CA MET A 243 -11.45 14.82 -9.97
C MET A 243 -12.90 15.28 -10.09
N GLN A 244 -13.77 14.37 -10.50
CA GLN A 244 -15.22 14.52 -10.45
C GLN A 244 -15.83 13.50 -9.49
N MET A 245 -16.77 13.98 -8.67
CA MET A 245 -17.56 13.11 -7.79
C MET A 245 -19.04 13.34 -8.06
N SER A 246 -19.79 12.26 -8.20
CA SER A 246 -21.25 12.26 -8.29
C SER A 246 -21.84 11.34 -7.24
N VAL A 247 -22.93 11.74 -6.59
CA VAL A 247 -23.62 10.97 -5.55
C VAL A 247 -25.07 10.78 -5.94
N PHE A 248 -25.51 9.54 -5.89
CA PHE A 248 -26.85 9.11 -6.27
C PHE A 248 -27.56 8.53 -5.04
N ASP A 249 -28.78 9.00 -4.74
CA ASP A 249 -29.68 8.35 -3.79
C ASP A 249 -30.47 7.29 -4.56
N ALA A 250 -30.16 6.01 -4.32
CA ALA A 250 -30.79 4.91 -5.02
C ALA A 250 -30.88 3.68 -4.11
N ASP A 251 -32.06 3.07 -4.02
CA ASP A 251 -32.29 1.79 -3.34
C ASP A 251 -31.42 0.67 -3.93
N ASN A 252 -31.11 0.77 -5.23
CA ASN A 252 -30.17 -0.12 -5.91
C ASN A 252 -29.67 0.50 -7.23
N CYS A 253 -28.54 -0.03 -7.71
CA CYS A 253 -27.89 0.40 -8.95
C CYS A 253 -28.81 0.45 -10.19
N SER A 254 -29.87 -0.36 -10.30
CA SER A 254 -30.75 -0.31 -11.48
C SER A 254 -31.57 0.98 -11.61
N GLN A 255 -31.67 1.76 -10.53
CA GLN A 255 -32.32 3.07 -10.53
C GLN A 255 -31.40 4.19 -11.02
N ILE A 256 -30.10 3.93 -11.16
CA ILE A 256 -29.13 4.85 -11.74
C ILE A 256 -29.02 4.49 -13.24
N PRO A 257 -29.66 5.25 -14.15
CA PRO A 257 -29.58 4.96 -15.57
C PRO A 257 -28.14 5.07 -16.07
N ASN A 258 -27.80 4.36 -17.15
CA ASN A 258 -26.51 4.49 -17.82
C ASN A 258 -26.74 4.89 -19.30
N PRO A 259 -26.28 6.08 -19.74
CA PRO A 259 -25.67 7.13 -18.94
C PRO A 259 -26.69 7.73 -17.96
N ALA A 260 -26.24 8.10 -16.77
CA ALA A 260 -27.01 8.92 -15.86
C ALA A 260 -27.23 10.31 -16.50
N GLY A 261 -28.30 10.98 -16.10
CA GLY A 261 -28.54 12.38 -16.45
C GLY A 261 -28.38 13.31 -15.23
N PRO A 262 -28.25 14.64 -15.43
CA PRO A 262 -28.08 15.62 -14.35
C PRO A 262 -29.09 15.53 -13.19
N GLY A 263 -30.33 15.12 -13.48
CA GLY A 263 -31.37 14.99 -12.46
C GLY A 263 -31.29 13.71 -11.60
N ASN A 264 -30.32 12.83 -11.82
CA ASN A 264 -30.16 11.58 -11.08
C ASN A 264 -29.21 11.73 -9.88
N CYS A 265 -28.37 12.77 -9.85
CA CYS A 265 -27.52 13.05 -8.71
C CYS A 265 -28.28 13.83 -7.64
N VAL A 266 -28.03 13.50 -6.38
CA VAL A 266 -28.38 14.36 -5.25
C VAL A 266 -27.26 15.34 -4.92
N PHE A 267 -26.02 15.00 -5.30
CA PHE A 267 -24.84 15.82 -5.07
C PHE A 267 -23.80 15.55 -6.17
N TYR A 268 -23.06 16.57 -6.61
CA TYR A 268 -21.92 16.40 -7.51
C TYR A 268 -20.92 17.55 -7.35
N SER A 269 -19.66 17.30 -7.69
CA SER A 269 -18.59 18.30 -7.67
C SER A 269 -17.49 18.02 -8.70
N ASN A 270 -16.78 19.08 -9.11
CA ASN A 270 -15.60 19.02 -9.95
C ASN A 270 -14.46 19.81 -9.29
N THR A 271 -13.28 19.22 -9.26
CA THR A 271 -12.16 19.67 -8.44
C THR A 271 -10.90 19.70 -9.29
N GLN A 272 -10.69 20.83 -9.97
CA GLN A 272 -9.65 20.96 -10.99
C GLN A 272 -8.26 21.30 -10.42
N THR A 273 -8.13 21.67 -9.13
CA THR A 273 -6.88 22.24 -8.58
C THR A 273 -6.70 22.14 -7.05
N ASP A 274 -7.52 21.40 -6.31
CA ASP A 274 -7.54 21.48 -4.84
C ASP A 274 -7.02 20.17 -4.20
N ASN A 275 -6.18 20.32 -3.17
CA ASN A 275 -5.42 19.22 -2.58
C ASN A 275 -6.26 18.42 -1.58
N ASP A 276 -7.27 19.03 -0.94
CA ASP A 276 -8.11 18.38 0.08
C ASP A 276 -9.51 19.03 0.09
N ILE A 277 -10.57 18.26 -0.17
CA ILE A 277 -11.90 18.80 -0.46
C ILE A 277 -12.96 18.09 0.34
N TYR A 278 -13.78 18.89 1.01
CA TYR A 278 -14.83 18.43 1.91
C TYR A 278 -16.20 18.72 1.33
N TYR A 279 -17.06 17.71 1.39
CA TYR A 279 -18.46 17.82 1.02
C TYR A 279 -19.34 17.39 2.17
N GLU A 280 -20.38 18.18 2.42
CA GLU A 280 -21.35 17.91 3.46
C GLU A 280 -22.76 17.83 2.86
N TRP A 281 -23.54 16.87 3.33
CA TRP A 281 -24.97 16.82 3.05
C TRP A 281 -25.71 16.12 4.18
N VAL A 282 -27.03 16.36 4.26
CA VAL A 282 -27.91 15.64 5.18
C VAL A 282 -28.53 14.48 4.41
N PRO A 283 -28.12 13.22 4.64
CA PRO A 283 -28.74 12.08 3.98
C PRO A 283 -30.19 11.89 4.41
N GLY A 284 -30.89 11.07 3.64
CA GLY A 284 -32.25 10.61 3.91
C GLY A 284 -32.33 9.69 5.14
N PRO A 285 -33.47 9.00 5.33
CA PRO A 285 -33.69 8.13 6.47
C PRO A 285 -32.61 7.04 6.64
N ILE A 286 -32.49 6.54 7.87
CA ILE A 286 -31.68 5.37 8.21
C ILE A 286 -31.97 4.22 7.23
N GLY A 287 -30.91 3.59 6.72
CA GLY A 287 -31.00 2.50 5.76
C GLY A 287 -31.08 2.93 4.29
N ASN A 288 -31.20 4.24 4.00
CA ASN A 288 -31.01 4.73 2.63
C ASN A 288 -29.59 4.42 2.17
N THR A 289 -29.46 4.06 0.89
CA THR A 289 -28.16 3.76 0.28
C THR A 289 -27.83 4.82 -0.77
N TYR A 290 -26.61 5.32 -0.67
CA TYR A 290 -26.04 6.27 -1.61
C TYR A 290 -24.94 5.59 -2.41
N TYR A 291 -24.88 5.90 -3.70
CA TYR A 291 -23.82 5.46 -4.59
C TYR A 291 -22.94 6.65 -4.96
N PHE A 292 -21.63 6.51 -4.83
CA PHE A 292 -20.64 7.51 -5.14
C PHE A 292 -19.92 7.06 -6.41
N ASN A 293 -19.95 7.87 -7.45
CA ASN A 293 -19.13 7.68 -8.64
C ASN A 293 -17.98 8.67 -8.60
N LEU A 294 -16.75 8.17 -8.66
CA LEU A 294 -15.52 8.95 -8.68
C LEU A 294 -14.79 8.67 -10.00
N ASP A 295 -14.47 9.75 -10.72
CA ASP A 295 -13.83 9.68 -12.03
C ASP A 295 -12.89 10.87 -12.24
N GLY A 296 -11.91 10.73 -13.13
CA GLY A 296 -10.97 11.78 -13.51
C GLY A 296 -11.53 12.63 -14.65
N TYR A 297 -11.48 13.94 -14.46
CA TYR A 297 -11.89 14.92 -15.45
C TYR A 297 -10.91 14.96 -16.63
N GLY A 298 -11.40 14.92 -17.87
CA GLY A 298 -10.55 15.11 -19.04
C GLY A 298 -9.61 13.94 -19.37
N GLY A 299 -9.84 12.75 -18.77
CA GLY A 299 -9.19 11.50 -19.14
C GLY A 299 -7.74 11.39 -18.72
N THR A 300 -7.47 11.85 -17.51
CA THR A 300 -6.15 11.94 -16.93
C THR A 300 -6.07 11.09 -15.67
N LEU A 301 -4.87 10.59 -15.39
CA LEU A 301 -4.58 9.78 -14.22
C LEU A 301 -4.72 10.65 -12.96
N CYS A 302 -5.53 10.21 -12.00
CA CYS A 302 -5.74 10.90 -10.74
C CYS A 302 -5.67 9.90 -9.59
N ASN A 303 -4.79 10.16 -8.62
CA ASN A 303 -4.76 9.43 -7.35
C ASN A 303 -5.47 10.27 -6.28
N PHE A 304 -6.21 9.64 -5.38
CA PHE A 304 -6.86 10.32 -4.26
C PHE A 304 -7.18 9.33 -3.13
N ASP A 305 -7.42 9.86 -1.95
CA ASP A 305 -8.01 9.15 -0.83
C ASP A 305 -9.45 9.59 -0.64
N PHE A 306 -10.34 8.63 -0.40
CA PHE A 306 -11.77 8.86 -0.17
C PHE A 306 -12.16 8.40 1.24
N LEU A 307 -12.89 9.25 1.96
CA LEU A 307 -13.40 8.96 3.30
C LEU A 307 -14.86 9.42 3.38
N ILE A 308 -15.74 8.57 3.93
CA ILE A 308 -17.07 8.97 4.39
C ILE A 308 -17.10 8.87 5.91
N ASN A 309 -17.61 9.90 6.58
CA ASN A 309 -17.82 9.83 8.02
C ASN A 309 -19.09 10.59 8.48
N ASN A 310 -19.42 10.39 9.75
CA ASN A 310 -20.55 10.99 10.47
C ASN A 310 -20.13 12.12 11.42
N THR A 311 -18.84 12.41 11.45
CA THR A 311 -18.22 13.35 12.37
C THR A 311 -17.39 14.29 11.52
N ALA A 312 -17.65 15.60 11.57
CA ALA A 312 -16.99 16.55 10.71
C ALA A 312 -15.47 16.31 10.73
N CYS A 313 -14.88 16.04 9.57
CA CYS A 313 -13.45 15.82 9.47
C CYS A 313 -12.74 17.18 9.51
N LEU A 314 -11.68 17.25 10.32
CA LEU A 314 -10.89 18.46 10.54
C LEU A 314 -10.46 19.08 9.22
N THR A 315 -10.73 20.37 9.01
CA THR A 315 -10.25 21.14 7.84
C THR A 315 -9.32 22.26 8.27
N ILE A 316 -8.43 22.73 7.39
CA ILE A 316 -7.66 23.96 7.64
C ILE A 316 -8.52 25.17 7.26
N LEU A 317 -8.91 25.99 8.23
CA LEU A 317 -9.69 27.21 8.04
C LEU A 317 -8.83 28.35 7.52
N SER A 318 -7.64 28.54 8.09
CA SER A 318 -6.74 29.62 7.72
C SER A 318 -5.27 29.31 8.04
N THR A 319 -4.37 29.84 7.23
CA THR A 319 -2.93 29.87 7.52
C THR A 319 -2.39 31.29 7.35
N SER A 320 -1.46 31.68 8.21
CA SER A 320 -0.75 32.95 8.06
C SER A 320 0.71 32.83 8.51
N THR A 321 1.60 33.60 7.89
CA THR A 321 3.03 33.56 8.18
C THR A 321 3.62 34.96 8.33
N THR A 322 4.65 35.08 9.16
CA THR A 322 5.52 36.25 9.27
C THR A 322 6.94 35.79 8.95
N ASN A 323 7.55 36.39 7.94
CA ASN A 323 8.91 36.05 7.51
C ASN A 323 9.93 36.43 8.59
N ALA A 324 10.94 35.58 8.76
CA ALA A 324 12.10 35.91 9.58
C ALA A 324 12.94 37.02 8.94
N SER A 325 13.49 37.90 9.77
CA SER A 325 14.54 38.84 9.39
C SER A 325 15.79 38.09 8.94
N CYS A 326 16.53 38.65 7.99
CA CYS A 326 17.75 38.02 7.45
C CYS A 326 18.73 37.63 8.58
N GLY A 327 19.02 36.33 8.69
CA GLY A 327 19.96 35.79 9.69
C GLY A 327 19.39 35.68 11.12
N SER A 328 18.09 35.87 11.31
CA SER A 328 17.41 35.75 12.61
C SER A 328 16.39 34.60 12.61
N SER A 329 15.92 34.24 13.80
CA SER A 329 14.86 33.26 14.04
C SER A 329 13.67 33.95 14.70
N ASP A 330 13.12 34.97 14.04
CA ASP A 330 12.02 35.82 14.50
C ASP A 330 10.75 35.68 13.64
N GLY A 331 10.70 34.69 12.76
CA GLY A 331 9.51 34.37 11.97
C GLY A 331 8.44 33.62 12.78
N SER A 332 7.23 33.53 12.22
CA SER A 332 6.13 32.75 12.80
C SER A 332 5.17 32.20 11.75
N ALA A 333 4.47 31.13 12.09
CA ALA A 333 3.38 30.55 11.33
C ALA A 333 2.19 30.28 12.25
N VAL A 334 0.98 30.54 11.77
CA VAL A 334 -0.28 30.27 12.45
C VAL A 334 -1.12 29.38 11.55
N VAL A 335 -1.70 28.33 12.13
CA VAL A 335 -2.73 27.51 11.49
C VAL A 335 -3.97 27.47 12.35
N GLU A 336 -5.12 27.48 11.72
CA GLU A 336 -6.43 27.37 12.35
C GLU A 336 -7.19 26.21 11.72
N ALA A 337 -7.67 25.29 12.55
CA ALA A 337 -8.53 24.19 12.15
C ALA A 337 -10.01 24.56 12.31
N SER A 338 -10.87 24.04 11.44
CA SER A 338 -12.32 24.04 11.61
C SER A 338 -12.86 22.62 11.51
N ASN A 339 -14.16 22.45 11.79
CA ASN A 339 -14.86 21.16 11.63
C ASN A 339 -14.17 20.00 12.36
N SER A 340 -13.70 20.23 13.59
CA SER A 340 -12.82 19.29 14.28
C SER A 340 -13.15 19.13 15.76
N THR A 341 -12.76 18.00 16.34
CA THR A 341 -13.08 17.67 17.74
C THR A 341 -11.84 17.75 18.65
N ALA A 342 -11.88 18.58 19.69
CA ALA A 342 -10.80 18.67 20.66
C ALA A 342 -10.70 17.38 21.52
N PRO A 343 -9.50 16.97 22.00
CA PRO A 343 -8.21 17.66 21.84
C PRO A 343 -7.54 17.47 20.48
N TYR A 344 -6.70 18.43 20.12
CA TYR A 344 -5.89 18.47 18.90
C TYR A 344 -4.42 18.17 19.18
N THR A 345 -3.73 17.62 18.18
CA THR A 345 -2.28 17.42 18.15
C THR A 345 -1.72 18.09 16.90
N PHE A 346 -0.88 19.10 17.09
CA PHE A 346 -0.19 19.85 16.03
C PHE A 346 1.28 19.40 15.98
N THR A 347 1.67 18.68 14.93
CA THR A 347 3.03 18.20 14.71
C THR A 347 3.73 19.07 13.67
N TRP A 348 4.55 20.00 14.14
CA TRP A 348 5.35 20.86 13.29
C TRP A 348 6.67 20.19 12.94
N SER A 349 6.99 20.02 11.66
CA SER A 349 8.33 19.59 11.23
C SER A 349 9.16 20.81 10.82
N PRO A 350 10.41 20.96 11.29
CA PRO A 350 11.19 20.07 12.16
C PRO A 350 11.10 20.39 13.67
N VAL A 351 10.11 21.16 14.11
CA VAL A 351 10.11 21.82 15.44
C VAL A 351 9.62 20.91 16.58
N GLY A 352 8.67 20.01 16.32
CA GLY A 352 8.09 19.06 17.27
C GLY A 352 6.56 19.12 17.38
N THR A 353 6.00 18.36 18.33
CA THR A 353 4.55 18.18 18.51
C THR A 353 4.01 18.95 19.70
N VAL A 354 2.82 19.55 19.55
CA VAL A 354 2.09 20.31 20.56
C VAL A 354 0.65 19.78 20.64
N SER A 355 0.19 19.38 21.83
CA SER A 355 -1.23 19.09 22.06
C SER A 355 -1.96 20.34 22.54
N SER A 356 -3.18 20.56 22.05
CA SER A 356 -3.98 21.75 22.31
C SER A 356 -5.46 21.39 22.44
N THR A 357 -6.23 22.21 23.16
CA THR A 357 -7.71 22.17 23.10
C THR A 357 -8.29 23.29 22.25
N ASP A 358 -7.44 24.20 21.78
CA ASP A 358 -7.80 25.28 20.87
C ASP A 358 -7.56 24.84 19.42
N THR A 359 -8.45 25.27 18.54
CA THR A 359 -8.38 25.02 17.09
C THR A 359 -7.23 25.74 16.40
N THR A 360 -6.56 26.68 17.08
CA THR A 360 -5.46 27.47 16.53
C THR A 360 -4.13 27.04 17.14
N SER A 361 -3.09 26.90 16.31
CA SER A 361 -1.71 26.71 16.74
C SER A 361 -0.80 27.77 16.12
N THR A 362 0.02 28.41 16.94
CA THR A 362 1.06 29.34 16.50
C THR A 362 2.43 28.77 16.81
N ASN A 363 3.28 28.67 15.78
CA ASN A 363 4.69 28.37 15.93
C ASN A 363 5.51 29.64 15.67
N SER A 364 6.34 30.05 16.62
CA SER A 364 7.09 31.31 16.58
C SER A 364 8.56 31.08 16.86
N GLY A 365 9.42 32.03 16.49
CA GLY A 365 10.85 31.86 16.60
C GLY A 365 11.44 31.05 15.45
N LEU A 366 10.78 31.03 14.30
CA LEU A 366 11.18 30.26 13.13
C LEU A 366 12.31 30.98 12.39
N ALA A 367 13.36 30.24 12.03
CA ALA A 367 14.36 30.71 11.07
C ALA A 367 13.85 30.54 9.63
N ALA A 368 14.49 31.20 8.67
CA ALA A 368 14.19 30.99 7.26
C ALA A 368 14.37 29.51 6.88
N GLY A 369 13.31 28.89 6.34
CA GLY A 369 13.29 27.47 6.02
C GLY A 369 11.89 26.99 5.65
N TRP A 370 11.78 25.70 5.36
CA TRP A 370 10.51 25.03 5.09
C TRP A 370 10.00 24.35 6.35
N TYR A 371 8.71 24.47 6.59
CA TYR A 371 8.01 23.88 7.73
C TYR A 371 6.71 23.25 7.25
N THR A 372 6.34 22.12 7.83
CA THR A 372 5.04 21.47 7.63
C THR A 372 4.35 21.29 8.97
N VAL A 373 3.02 21.20 8.99
CA VAL A 373 2.27 21.01 10.23
C VAL A 373 1.15 20.00 10.05
N THR A 374 1.31 18.82 10.64
CA THR A 374 0.22 17.84 10.68
C THR A 374 -0.69 18.13 11.86
N ILE A 375 -1.98 18.37 11.62
CA ILE A 375 -3.01 18.59 12.65
C ILE A 375 -3.85 17.33 12.75
N THR A 376 -3.92 16.72 13.93
CA THR A 376 -4.77 15.56 14.22
C THR A 376 -5.78 15.91 15.31
N ASP A 377 -7.04 15.56 15.15
CA ASP A 377 -8.08 15.78 16.17
C ASP A 377 -8.38 14.54 17.01
N ALA A 378 -9.34 14.65 17.94
CA ALA A 378 -9.69 13.58 18.88
C ALA A 378 -10.35 12.37 18.20
N ASP A 379 -10.96 12.58 17.03
CA ASP A 379 -11.62 11.55 16.24
C ASP A 379 -10.64 10.87 15.28
N GLY A 380 -9.37 11.27 15.30
CA GLY A 380 -8.30 10.69 14.50
C GLY A 380 -8.19 11.29 13.10
N CYS A 381 -8.95 12.35 12.79
CA CYS A 381 -8.85 13.06 11.52
C CYS A 381 -7.53 13.81 11.46
N SER A 382 -6.79 13.72 10.35
CA SER A 382 -5.49 14.36 10.19
C SER A 382 -5.35 15.10 8.86
N VAL A 383 -4.81 16.33 8.88
CA VAL A 383 -4.46 17.16 7.70
C VAL A 383 -3.03 17.71 7.84
N MET A 384 -2.37 18.14 6.76
CA MET A 384 -0.98 18.65 6.75
C MET A 384 -0.82 20.05 6.14
#